data_AF-A0A935ADK4-F1
#
_entry.id   AF-A0A935ADK4-F1
#
_cell.length_a   1.000
_cell.length_b   1.000
_cell.length_c   1.000
_cell.angle_alpha   90.00
_cell.angle_beta   90.00
_cell.angle_gamma   90.00
#
_symmetry.space_group_name_H-M   'P 1'
#
loop_
_entity.id
_entity.type
_entity.pdbx_description
1 polymer ?
#
loop_
_entity_poly.entity_id
_entity_poly.type
_entity_poly.pdbx_seq_one_letter_code
_entity_poly.pdbx_strand_id
1 'polypeptide(L)'
;MSPKVRNIIIGLAGSLLLAFLVYQIPAVKSRLEWRLDVFQIYVKNVINPVGPVPTALPVTPKPATPTVAGTNTAIVESLPTVTPTATFPPLPAQASITSPEYEQQTANNCGPATLSMALHLYGWDGSQADISNLVKPVSGDRNVNPEELRYYVRTQAGWLNLEYRVGGDIQLLKRLLAANYPVIVETVTSLNPGDALGPTDDLWAAHYLLVTAYDDSTREFTVQDSYHGADLKISYAQLEADWKPFNNVYLLTYFPQFEEEVKTLLGSDWDPGLNRQRVLAHAESLISAPSADAFDWFNYGSNLVYFERYDEAARAYDKARELGLPLRMFRYQFGPFLAYFHSNRNEDLLTLTDYARGVTEMSEETWLWYGFGLYRDGDYDGALKAWQKADSINPNFFEDQARKAMELVQ
;
A
#
# COMPACT_ATOMS: atom_id res chain seq x y z
N MET A 1 55.18 -15.26 23.67
CA MET A 1 54.18 -14.18 23.79
C MET A 1 54.24 -13.60 25.20
N SER A 2 54.33 -12.28 25.37
CA SER A 2 54.39 -11.69 26.72
C SER A 2 53.06 -11.90 27.47
N PRO A 3 53.07 -11.99 28.82
CA PRO A 3 51.84 -12.09 29.61
C PRO A 3 50.84 -10.95 29.31
N LYS A 4 51.35 -9.75 29.01
CA LYS A 4 50.54 -8.60 28.60
C LYS A 4 49.81 -8.86 27.27
N VAL A 5 50.52 -9.35 26.25
CA VAL A 5 49.94 -9.67 24.94
C VAL A 5 48.91 -10.80 25.08
N ARG A 6 49.19 -11.82 25.90
CA ARG A 6 48.23 -12.91 26.19
C ARG A 6 46.93 -12.40 26.81
N ASN A 7 47.04 -11.53 27.82
CA ASN A 7 45.87 -11.00 28.51
C ASN A 7 45.05 -10.08 27.60
N ILE A 8 45.70 -9.31 26.71
CA ILE A 8 45.00 -8.51 25.70
C ILE A 8 44.23 -9.40 24.73
N ILE A 9 44.85 -10.47 24.22
CA ILE A 9 44.18 -11.41 23.29
C ILE A 9 42.99 -12.11 23.96
N ILE A 10 43.16 -12.58 25.21
CA ILE A 10 42.06 -13.19 25.97
C ILE A 10 40.93 -12.19 26.21
N GLY A 11 41.27 -10.94 26.56
CA GLY A 11 40.28 -9.87 26.72
C GLY A 11 39.51 -9.57 25.44
N LEU A 12 40.20 -9.45 24.30
CA LEU A 12 39.58 -9.24 23.00
C LEU A 12 38.69 -10.42 22.59
N ALA A 13 39.16 -11.65 22.77
CA ALA A 13 38.37 -12.85 22.50
C ALA A 13 37.11 -12.92 23.38
N GLY A 14 37.23 -12.58 24.67
CA GLY A 14 36.11 -12.48 25.60
C GLY A 14 35.09 -11.42 25.18
N SER A 15 35.55 -10.23 24.77
CA SER A 15 34.68 -9.16 24.26
C SER A 15 33.98 -9.54 22.96
N LEU A 16 34.67 -10.19 22.03
CA LEU A 16 34.07 -10.67 20.78
C LEU A 16 33.03 -11.76 21.03
N LEU A 17 33.31 -12.70 21.94
CA LEU A 17 32.34 -13.72 22.34
C LEU A 17 31.12 -13.08 23.00
N LEU A 18 31.30 -12.12 23.92
CA LEU A 18 30.21 -11.40 24.55
C LEU A 18 29.37 -10.65 23.51
N ALA A 19 30.01 -9.94 22.57
CA ALA A 19 29.32 -9.25 21.48
C ALA A 19 28.51 -10.22 20.60
N PHE A 20 29.09 -11.38 20.27
CA PHE A 20 28.39 -12.43 19.52
C PHE A 20 27.17 -12.95 20.29
N LEU A 21 27.32 -13.27 21.58
CA LEU A 21 26.22 -13.75 22.42
C LEU A 21 25.12 -12.70 22.57
N VAL A 22 25.48 -11.43 22.75
CA VAL A 22 24.53 -10.30 22.80
C VAL A 22 23.82 -10.14 21.45
N TYR A 23 24.52 -10.30 20.32
CA TYR A 23 23.91 -10.27 19.00
C TYR A 23 22.93 -11.43 18.75
N GLN A 24 23.08 -12.58 19.42
CA GLN A 24 22.09 -13.67 19.31
C GLN A 24 20.76 -13.36 20.02
N ILE A 25 20.68 -12.31 20.84
CA ILE A 25 19.41 -11.89 21.46
C ILE A 25 18.51 -11.31 20.35
N PRO A 26 17.31 -11.86 20.09
CA PRO A 26 16.47 -11.48 18.94
C PRO A 26 16.20 -9.96 18.86
N ALA A 27 15.93 -9.32 19.99
CA ALA A 27 15.68 -7.87 20.05
C ALA A 27 16.93 -7.02 19.74
N VAL A 28 18.12 -7.52 20.03
CA VAL A 28 19.38 -6.85 19.68
C VAL A 28 19.67 -7.06 18.20
N LYS A 29 19.53 -8.30 17.74
CA LYS A 29 19.72 -8.68 16.34
C LYS A 29 18.88 -7.81 15.40
N SER A 30 17.58 -7.74 15.62
CA SER A 30 16.65 -6.99 14.76
C SER A 30 16.96 -5.49 14.71
N ARG A 31 17.27 -4.88 15.86
CA ARG A 31 17.65 -3.46 15.94
C ARG A 31 18.96 -3.17 15.22
N LEU A 32 19.96 -4.04 15.37
CA LEU A 32 21.24 -3.87 14.70
C LEU A 32 21.12 -4.07 13.18
N GLU A 33 20.40 -5.11 12.75
CA GLU A 33 20.15 -5.40 11.33
C GLU A 33 19.41 -4.24 10.66
N TRP A 34 18.38 -3.69 11.30
CA TRP A 34 17.69 -2.49 10.81
C TRP A 34 18.65 -1.31 10.64
N ARG A 35 19.47 -1.02 11.65
CA ARG A 35 20.40 0.13 11.60
C ARG A 35 21.50 -0.07 10.57
N LEU A 36 21.94 -1.31 10.34
CA LEU A 36 22.88 -1.65 9.27
C LEU A 36 22.24 -1.48 7.89
N ASP A 37 21.01 -1.95 7.69
CA ASP A 37 20.27 -1.79 6.43
C ASP A 37 20.08 -0.30 6.08
N VAL A 38 19.56 0.49 7.03
CA VAL A 38 19.41 1.94 6.87
C VAL A 38 20.75 2.61 6.55
N PHE A 39 21.83 2.26 7.26
CA PHE A 39 23.16 2.82 7.00
C PHE A 39 23.68 2.46 5.60
N GLN A 40 23.52 1.22 5.16
CA GLN A 40 23.95 0.77 3.83
C GLN A 40 23.18 1.51 2.72
N ILE A 41 21.86 1.64 2.87
CA ILE A 41 21.01 2.38 1.94
C ILE A 41 21.40 3.86 1.93
N TYR A 42 21.61 4.46 3.10
CA TYR A 42 22.05 5.85 3.22
C TYR A 42 23.37 6.08 2.49
N VAL A 43 24.38 5.24 2.73
CA VAL A 43 25.68 5.34 2.05
C VAL A 43 25.54 5.15 0.54
N LYS A 44 24.74 4.18 0.10
CA LYS A 44 24.42 3.97 -1.33
C LYS A 44 23.88 5.26 -1.95
N ASN A 45 22.92 5.91 -1.32
CA ASN A 45 22.28 7.11 -1.84
C ASN A 45 23.09 8.40 -1.64
N VAL A 46 24.10 8.41 -0.77
CA VAL A 46 25.10 9.49 -0.73
C VAL A 46 26.03 9.41 -1.95
N ILE A 47 26.41 8.20 -2.37
CA ILE A 47 27.32 7.97 -3.50
C ILE A 47 26.59 8.06 -4.84
N ASN A 48 25.41 7.45 -4.92
CA ASN A 48 24.56 7.39 -6.11
C ASN A 48 23.10 7.64 -5.71
N PRO A 49 22.69 8.91 -5.51
CA PRO A 49 21.34 9.23 -5.08
C PRO A 49 20.32 8.81 -6.12
N VAL A 50 19.22 8.21 -5.67
CA VAL A 50 18.02 8.08 -6.51
C VAL A 50 17.47 9.49 -6.76
N GLY A 51 17.30 9.84 -8.03
CA GLY A 51 16.70 11.11 -8.43
C GLY A 51 15.20 11.21 -8.10
N PRO A 52 14.53 12.30 -8.53
CA PRO A 52 13.07 12.36 -8.49
C PRO A 52 12.47 11.26 -9.36
N VAL A 53 11.18 10.96 -9.13
CA VAL A 53 10.41 10.07 -10.00
C VAL A 53 10.60 10.48 -11.46
N PRO A 54 11.03 9.57 -12.37
CA PRO A 54 11.28 9.93 -13.76
C PRO A 54 9.96 10.39 -14.39
N THR A 55 10.01 11.47 -15.17
CA THR A 55 8.88 11.85 -16.02
C THR A 55 8.67 10.80 -17.11
N ALA A 56 7.44 10.71 -17.61
CA ALA A 56 7.14 9.80 -18.70
C ALA A 56 7.85 10.21 -19.99
N LEU A 57 8.19 9.22 -20.80
CA LEU A 57 8.82 9.46 -22.10
C LEU A 57 7.84 10.15 -23.05
N PRO A 58 8.32 11.05 -23.94
CA PRO A 58 7.45 11.71 -24.90
C PRO A 58 6.77 10.68 -25.81
N VAL A 59 5.46 10.53 -25.67
CA VAL A 59 4.65 9.74 -26.59
C VAL A 59 4.27 10.62 -27.78
N THR A 60 4.55 10.13 -29.00
CA THR A 60 3.89 10.72 -30.18
C THR A 60 2.41 10.36 -30.07
N PRO A 61 1.49 11.34 -30.06
CA PRO A 61 0.06 11.03 -29.99
C PRO A 61 -0.29 10.16 -31.19
N LYS A 62 -0.56 8.87 -30.95
CA LYS A 62 -1.24 8.07 -31.96
C LYS A 62 -2.59 8.74 -32.16
N PRO A 63 -3.03 9.02 -33.40
CA PRO A 63 -4.37 9.53 -33.63
C PRO A 63 -5.31 8.65 -32.83
N ALA A 64 -6.19 9.26 -32.02
CA ALA A 64 -7.25 8.52 -31.36
C ALA A 64 -7.92 7.71 -32.47
N THR A 65 -7.66 6.40 -32.50
CA THR A 65 -8.51 5.54 -33.29
C THR A 65 -9.85 5.75 -32.63
N PRO A 66 -10.88 6.25 -33.34
CA PRO A 66 -12.19 6.31 -32.74
C PRO A 66 -12.43 4.90 -32.26
N THR A 67 -12.41 4.72 -30.94
CA THR A 67 -12.95 3.53 -30.33
C THR A 67 -14.34 3.51 -30.92
N VAL A 68 -14.60 2.54 -31.81
CA VAL A 68 -15.97 2.21 -32.13
C VAL A 68 -16.55 1.99 -30.75
N ALA A 69 -17.34 2.95 -30.28
CA ALA A 69 -18.18 2.75 -29.12
C ALA A 69 -18.81 1.41 -29.42
N GLY A 70 -18.42 0.38 -28.67
CA GLY A 70 -18.87 -0.97 -28.94
C GLY A 70 -20.35 -0.82 -29.18
N THR A 71 -20.84 -1.29 -30.33
CA THR A 71 -22.27 -1.45 -30.49
C THR A 71 -22.63 -2.56 -29.51
N ASN A 72 -22.63 -2.20 -28.23
CA ASN A 72 -23.50 -2.75 -27.24
C ASN A 72 -24.83 -2.56 -27.95
N THR A 73 -25.30 -3.62 -28.61
CA THR A 73 -26.72 -3.82 -28.73
C THR A 73 -27.18 -3.55 -27.33
N ALA A 74 -27.87 -2.41 -27.14
CA ALA A 74 -28.53 -2.12 -25.90
C ALA A 74 -29.51 -3.28 -25.75
N ILE A 75 -29.06 -4.37 -25.13
CA ILE A 75 -29.89 -5.03 -24.17
C ILE A 75 -30.21 -3.87 -23.24
N VAL A 76 -31.42 -3.34 -23.42
CA VAL A 76 -32.08 -2.57 -22.40
C VAL A 76 -32.27 -3.57 -21.26
N GLU A 77 -31.18 -3.94 -20.62
CA GLU A 77 -31.20 -4.39 -19.26
C GLU A 77 -31.60 -3.11 -18.56
N SER A 78 -32.86 -3.09 -18.14
CA SER A 78 -33.41 -2.02 -17.33
C SER A 78 -32.36 -1.73 -16.27
N LEU A 79 -31.70 -0.58 -16.39
CA LEU A 79 -30.89 -0.03 -15.31
C LEU A 79 -31.74 -0.21 -14.06
N PRO A 80 -31.22 -0.81 -12.97
CA PRO A 80 -31.89 -0.64 -11.70
C PRO A 80 -32.09 0.87 -11.57
N THR A 81 -33.35 1.26 -11.48
CA THR A 81 -33.75 2.62 -11.20
C THR A 81 -32.82 3.12 -10.11
N VAL A 82 -32.25 4.32 -10.25
CA VAL A 82 -31.50 4.98 -9.18
C VAL A 82 -32.45 4.97 -7.98
N THR A 83 -32.30 3.96 -7.13
CA THR A 83 -33.11 3.83 -5.93
C THR A 83 -32.79 5.10 -5.16
N PRO A 84 -33.80 5.85 -4.68
CA PRO A 84 -33.55 7.06 -3.92
C PRO A 84 -32.46 6.76 -2.89
N THR A 85 -31.42 7.59 -2.86
CA THR A 85 -30.32 7.51 -1.90
C THR A 85 -30.92 7.18 -0.55
N ALA A 86 -30.58 6.01 0.00
CA ALA A 86 -31.05 5.62 1.32
C ALA A 86 -30.83 6.81 2.24
N THR A 87 -31.91 7.39 2.74
CA THR A 87 -31.80 8.52 3.65
C THR A 87 -31.34 7.93 4.97
N PHE A 88 -30.03 7.89 5.16
CA PHE A 88 -29.43 7.38 6.39
C PHE A 88 -29.96 8.17 7.58
N PRO A 89 -30.19 7.52 8.73
CA PRO A 89 -30.52 8.24 9.95
C PRO A 89 -29.42 9.27 10.27
N PRO A 90 -29.77 10.39 10.94
CA PRO A 90 -28.77 11.36 11.36
C PRO A 90 -27.74 10.69 12.25
N LEU A 91 -26.46 10.94 11.96
CA LEU A 91 -25.35 10.41 12.75
C LEU A 91 -25.32 11.08 14.13
N PRO A 92 -24.94 10.36 15.20
CA PRO A 92 -24.66 11.00 16.48
C PRO A 92 -23.47 11.97 16.33
N ALA A 93 -23.42 13.01 17.17
CA ALA A 93 -22.33 14.01 17.12
C ALA A 93 -20.95 13.40 17.46
N GLN A 94 -20.93 12.27 18.14
CA GLN A 94 -19.73 11.52 18.49
C GLN A 94 -20.06 10.03 18.52
N ALA A 95 -19.10 9.19 18.17
CA ALA A 95 -19.16 7.75 18.39
C ALA A 95 -17.77 7.24 18.75
N SER A 96 -17.70 6.20 19.58
CA SER A 96 -16.44 5.60 20.01
C SER A 96 -16.58 4.10 20.19
N ILE A 97 -15.60 3.38 19.68
CA ILE A 97 -15.36 1.97 19.92
C ILE A 97 -14.27 1.88 20.99
N THR A 98 -14.37 0.94 21.93
CA THR A 98 -13.30 0.70 22.90
C THR A 98 -12.01 0.39 22.16
N SER A 99 -10.96 1.17 22.40
CA SER A 99 -9.67 0.97 21.76
C SER A 99 -9.07 -0.39 22.09
N PRO A 100 -8.43 -1.07 21.13
CA PRO A 100 -7.73 -2.32 21.39
C PRO A 100 -6.49 -2.08 22.27
N GLU A 101 -5.88 -3.17 22.74
CA GLU A 101 -4.52 -3.06 23.27
C GLU A 101 -3.59 -2.53 22.17
N TYR A 102 -2.75 -1.56 22.53
CA TYR A 102 -1.85 -0.93 21.59
C TYR A 102 -0.69 -1.86 21.23
N GLU A 103 -0.48 -2.09 19.95
CA GLU A 103 0.64 -2.85 19.43
C GLU A 103 1.57 -1.98 18.58
N GLN A 104 2.78 -1.71 19.09
CA GLN A 104 3.79 -0.99 18.33
C GLN A 104 4.29 -1.84 17.17
N GLN A 105 4.38 -1.27 15.98
CA GLN A 105 4.90 -1.96 14.81
C GLN A 105 6.39 -2.31 14.96
N THR A 106 6.76 -3.45 14.38
CA THR A 106 8.14 -3.77 14.03
C THR A 106 8.52 -3.12 12.69
N ALA A 107 9.76 -3.34 12.22
CA ALA A 107 10.29 -2.67 11.02
C ALA A 107 9.41 -2.89 9.79
N ASN A 108 8.94 -1.80 9.18
CA ASN A 108 8.01 -1.77 8.03
C ASN A 108 6.74 -2.61 8.21
N ASN A 109 6.24 -2.77 9.45
CA ASN A 109 5.13 -3.67 9.76
C ASN A 109 3.80 -2.95 10.08
N CYS A 110 3.60 -1.74 9.54
CA CYS A 110 2.43 -0.92 9.85
C CYS A 110 1.11 -1.64 9.52
N GLY A 111 0.97 -2.22 8.32
CA GLY A 111 -0.22 -2.96 7.91
C GLY A 111 -0.53 -4.13 8.85
N PRO A 112 0.41 -5.08 9.07
CA PRO A 112 0.21 -6.18 9.99
C PRO A 112 -0.07 -5.77 11.44
N ALA A 113 0.61 -4.75 11.97
CA ALA A 113 0.36 -4.26 13.34
C ALA A 113 -1.04 -3.60 13.46
N THR A 114 -1.42 -2.79 12.47
CA THR A 114 -2.73 -2.14 12.44
C THR A 114 -3.87 -3.17 12.27
N LEU A 115 -3.67 -4.19 11.43
CA LEU A 115 -4.62 -5.30 11.30
C LEU A 115 -4.71 -6.13 12.59
N SER A 116 -3.58 -6.40 13.25
CA SER A 116 -3.54 -7.12 14.54
C SER A 116 -4.42 -6.44 15.59
N MET A 117 -4.21 -5.14 15.81
CA MET A 117 -5.04 -4.33 16.70
C MET A 117 -6.52 -4.37 16.33
N ALA A 118 -6.84 -4.32 15.02
CA ALA A 118 -8.22 -4.42 14.56
C ALA A 118 -8.84 -5.80 14.85
N LEU A 119 -8.10 -6.89 14.66
CA LEU A 119 -8.55 -8.26 14.89
C LEU A 119 -8.74 -8.58 16.39
N HIS A 120 -7.96 -7.96 17.28
CA HIS A 120 -8.15 -8.07 18.73
C HIS A 120 -9.53 -7.56 19.18
N LEU A 121 -10.10 -6.56 18.50
CA LEU A 121 -11.48 -6.10 18.76
C LEU A 121 -12.53 -7.16 18.45
N TYR A 122 -12.18 -8.18 17.66
CA TYR A 122 -13.01 -9.33 17.31
C TYR A 122 -12.67 -10.60 18.09
N GLY A 123 -11.79 -10.52 19.10
CA GLY A 123 -11.38 -11.64 19.94
C GLY A 123 -10.35 -12.58 19.29
N TRP A 124 -9.59 -12.08 18.31
CA TRP A 124 -8.39 -12.79 17.84
C TRP A 124 -7.24 -12.59 18.84
N ASP A 125 -6.46 -13.64 19.11
CA ASP A 125 -5.40 -13.63 20.15
C ASP A 125 -3.97 -13.69 19.59
N GLY A 126 -3.81 -13.49 18.27
CA GLY A 126 -2.49 -13.51 17.63
C GLY A 126 -1.77 -12.16 17.70
N SER A 127 -0.72 -12.00 16.89
CA SER A 127 0.15 -10.83 16.85
C SER A 127 0.46 -10.37 15.44
N GLN A 128 1.03 -9.17 15.29
CA GLN A 128 1.51 -8.69 13.99
C GLN A 128 2.50 -9.63 13.29
N ALA A 129 3.18 -10.51 14.04
CA ALA A 129 4.13 -11.48 13.51
C ALA A 129 3.42 -12.64 12.81
N ASP A 130 2.28 -13.08 13.32
CA ASP A 130 1.47 -14.13 12.68
C ASP A 130 0.99 -13.67 11.30
N ILE A 131 0.61 -12.40 11.21
CA ILE A 131 0.23 -11.74 9.94
C ILE A 131 1.44 -11.61 9.03
N SER A 132 2.53 -10.97 9.49
CA SER A 132 3.68 -10.64 8.64
C SER A 132 4.44 -11.86 8.14
N ASN A 133 4.49 -12.96 8.90
CA ASN A 133 5.10 -14.22 8.47
C ASN A 133 4.38 -14.83 7.25
N LEU A 134 3.09 -14.57 7.07
CA LEU A 134 2.35 -15.02 5.90
C LEU A 134 2.48 -14.03 4.74
N VAL A 135 2.08 -12.78 4.97
CA VAL A 135 1.89 -11.82 3.88
C VAL A 135 3.18 -11.18 3.41
N LYS A 136 4.20 -11.11 4.28
CA LYS A 136 5.40 -10.33 4.01
C LYS A 136 6.66 -10.93 4.65
N PRO A 137 6.96 -12.22 4.38
CA PRO A 137 7.87 -13.05 5.19
C PRO A 137 9.33 -12.57 5.24
N VAL A 138 9.74 -11.72 4.30
CA VAL A 138 11.08 -11.13 4.27
C VAL A 138 11.06 -9.71 4.84
N SER A 139 11.91 -9.45 5.83
CA SER A 139 11.98 -8.14 6.52
C SER A 139 12.40 -6.98 5.62
N GLY A 140 13.09 -7.28 4.52
CA GLY A 140 13.53 -6.30 3.52
C GLY A 140 12.38 -5.76 2.68
N ASP A 141 11.31 -6.55 2.49
CA ASP A 141 10.09 -6.05 1.88
C ASP A 141 9.42 -5.04 2.83
N ARG A 142 9.02 -3.90 2.27
CA ARG A 142 8.59 -2.70 2.99
C ARG A 142 7.12 -2.34 2.77
N ASN A 143 6.38 -3.17 2.05
CA ASN A 143 4.98 -2.93 1.68
C ASN A 143 4.07 -4.07 2.15
N VAL A 144 2.81 -3.77 2.41
CA VAL A 144 1.72 -4.75 2.47
C VAL A 144 0.48 -4.09 1.88
N ASN A 145 -0.06 -4.68 0.83
CA ASN A 145 -1.23 -4.21 0.11
C ASN A 145 -2.53 -4.59 0.85
N PRO A 146 -3.64 -3.85 0.65
CA PRO A 146 -4.94 -4.20 1.23
C PRO A 146 -5.42 -5.62 0.87
N GLU A 147 -5.09 -6.11 -0.33
CA GLU A 147 -5.39 -7.45 -0.80
C GLU A 147 -4.73 -8.54 0.04
N GLU A 148 -3.50 -8.30 0.50
CA GLU A 148 -2.72 -9.21 1.33
C GLU A 148 -3.30 -9.30 2.74
N LEU A 149 -3.65 -8.14 3.33
CA LEU A 149 -4.36 -8.08 4.61
C LEU A 149 -5.70 -8.81 4.53
N ARG A 150 -6.46 -8.61 3.44
CA ARG A 150 -7.71 -9.32 3.19
C ARG A 150 -7.51 -10.83 3.09
N TYR A 151 -6.48 -11.26 2.36
CA TYR A 151 -6.14 -12.67 2.20
C TYR A 151 -5.81 -13.33 3.54
N TYR A 152 -5.03 -12.66 4.39
CA TYR A 152 -4.77 -13.14 5.74
C TYR A 152 -6.08 -13.36 6.52
N VAL A 153 -6.96 -12.36 6.56
CA VAL A 153 -8.24 -12.49 7.29
C VAL A 153 -9.06 -13.67 6.77
N ARG A 154 -9.25 -13.76 5.45
CA ARG A 154 -10.09 -14.81 4.84
C ARG A 154 -9.51 -16.22 4.96
N THR A 155 -8.20 -16.38 5.17
CA THR A 155 -7.55 -17.69 5.24
C THR A 155 -7.15 -18.11 6.66
N GLN A 156 -6.73 -17.18 7.51
CA GLN A 156 -6.22 -17.43 8.86
C GLN A 156 -7.21 -17.03 9.97
N ALA A 157 -8.08 -16.06 9.69
CA ALA A 157 -9.16 -15.64 10.58
C ALA A 157 -10.53 -15.83 9.92
N GLY A 158 -10.74 -16.98 9.25
CA GLY A 158 -11.87 -17.22 8.34
C GLY A 158 -13.27 -17.20 8.94
N TRP A 159 -13.41 -16.94 10.25
CA TRP A 159 -14.69 -16.60 10.90
C TRP A 159 -15.03 -15.10 10.78
N LEU A 160 -14.13 -14.30 10.23
CA LEU A 160 -14.31 -12.89 9.87
C LEU A 160 -14.24 -12.74 8.35
N ASN A 161 -14.83 -11.66 7.86
CA ASN A 161 -14.59 -11.14 6.53
C ASN A 161 -13.85 -9.81 6.63
N LEU A 162 -13.02 -9.53 5.63
CA LEU A 162 -12.47 -8.21 5.38
C LEU A 162 -12.85 -7.79 3.95
N GLU A 163 -13.41 -6.59 3.83
CA GLU A 163 -13.64 -5.92 2.55
C GLU A 163 -12.84 -4.63 2.50
N TYR A 164 -12.47 -4.20 1.29
CA TYR A 164 -11.91 -2.88 1.09
C TYR A 164 -12.50 -2.21 -0.15
N ARG A 165 -12.59 -0.90 -0.12
CA ARG A 165 -13.10 -0.06 -1.21
C ARG A 165 -12.27 1.22 -1.26
N VAL A 166 -12.51 2.03 -2.28
CA VAL A 166 -11.82 3.32 -2.48
C VAL A 166 -12.80 4.48 -2.47
N GLY A 167 -12.27 5.70 -2.47
CA GLY A 167 -13.06 6.93 -2.47
C GLY A 167 -13.98 7.05 -1.26
N GLY A 168 -13.52 6.57 -0.10
CA GLY A 168 -14.19 6.83 1.16
C GLY A 168 -14.14 8.32 1.52
N ASP A 169 -15.05 8.74 2.39
CA ASP A 169 -15.13 10.11 2.86
C ASP A 169 -15.38 10.15 4.38
N ILE A 170 -15.29 11.35 4.96
CA ILE A 170 -15.46 11.58 6.39
C ILE A 170 -16.85 11.11 6.88
N GLN A 171 -17.91 11.25 6.09
CA GLN A 171 -19.26 10.84 6.47
C GLN A 171 -19.40 9.32 6.49
N LEU A 172 -18.75 8.63 5.56
CA LEU A 172 -18.70 7.17 5.54
C LEU A 172 -17.97 6.62 6.76
N LEU A 173 -16.79 7.16 7.08
CA LEU A 173 -16.03 6.74 8.26
C LEU A 173 -16.86 6.91 9.54
N LYS A 174 -17.52 8.05 9.72
CA LYS A 174 -18.43 8.29 10.85
C LYS A 174 -19.58 7.29 10.90
N ARG A 175 -20.19 6.99 9.75
CA ARG A 175 -21.29 6.02 9.65
C ARG A 175 -20.86 4.63 10.09
N LEU A 176 -19.68 4.18 9.66
CA LEU A 176 -19.12 2.88 10.05
C LEU A 176 -18.80 2.84 11.56
N LEU A 177 -18.18 3.90 12.09
CA LEU A 177 -17.85 4.01 13.52
C LEU A 177 -19.10 4.07 14.41
N ALA A 178 -20.14 4.81 14.00
CA ALA A 178 -21.41 4.88 14.71
C ALA A 178 -22.15 3.54 14.72
N ALA A 179 -21.89 2.68 13.72
CA ALA A 179 -22.36 1.30 13.67
C ALA A 179 -21.39 0.30 14.32
N ASN A 180 -20.41 0.79 15.09
CA ASN A 180 -19.45 -0.01 15.85
C ASN A 180 -18.52 -0.87 14.98
N TYR A 181 -18.20 -0.40 13.77
CA TYR A 181 -17.16 -0.98 12.92
C TYR A 181 -15.90 -0.11 12.92
N PRO A 182 -14.77 -0.59 13.46
CA PRO A 182 -13.50 0.11 13.33
C PRO A 182 -13.03 0.02 11.88
N VAL A 183 -12.38 1.08 11.39
CA VAL A 183 -12.00 1.18 9.97
C VAL A 183 -10.50 1.35 9.86
N ILE A 184 -9.86 0.53 9.03
CA ILE A 184 -8.45 0.74 8.69
C ILE A 184 -8.40 1.63 7.44
N VAL A 185 -7.56 2.64 7.45
CA VAL A 185 -7.29 3.52 6.30
C VAL A 185 -5.80 3.55 5.99
N GLU A 186 -5.45 3.62 4.71
CA GLU A 186 -4.07 3.82 4.29
C GLU A 186 -3.82 5.31 4.02
N THR A 187 -2.88 5.91 4.74
CA THR A 187 -2.61 7.34 4.73
C THR A 187 -1.12 7.61 4.53
N VAL A 188 -0.78 8.88 4.39
CA VAL A 188 0.60 9.34 4.46
C VAL A 188 1.05 9.44 5.92
N THR A 189 2.32 9.12 6.18
CA THR A 189 3.04 9.50 7.38
C THR A 189 4.42 10.07 7.02
N SER A 190 5.08 10.68 8.00
CA SER A 190 6.48 11.11 7.89
C SER A 190 7.39 10.12 8.63
N LEU A 191 8.38 9.59 7.92
CA LEU A 191 9.38 8.70 8.51
C LEU A 191 10.28 9.44 9.51
N ASN A 192 10.87 8.69 10.44
CA ASN A 192 11.93 9.22 11.27
C ASN A 192 13.09 9.65 10.35
N PRO A 193 13.63 10.87 10.46
CA PRO A 193 14.79 11.31 9.68
C PRO A 193 16.00 10.37 9.79
N GLY A 194 16.13 9.64 10.91
CA GLY A 194 17.16 8.62 11.11
C GLY A 194 16.97 7.34 10.29
N ASP A 195 15.83 7.18 9.62
CA ASP A 195 15.49 6.07 8.71
C ASP A 195 15.34 6.55 7.25
N ALA A 196 15.80 7.76 6.95
CA ALA A 196 15.87 8.29 5.59
C ALA A 196 16.76 7.42 4.69
N LEU A 197 16.36 7.25 3.44
CA LEU A 197 17.16 6.54 2.42
C LEU A 197 18.42 7.32 2.06
N GLY A 198 18.46 8.64 2.28
CA GLY A 198 19.60 9.49 1.96
C GLY A 198 19.35 10.97 2.30
N PRO A 199 20.29 11.87 1.95
CA PRO A 199 20.17 13.30 2.26
C PRO A 199 19.01 14.02 1.56
N THR A 200 18.52 13.50 0.44
CA THR A 200 17.48 14.11 -0.41
C THR A 200 16.11 13.45 -0.24
N ASP A 201 15.95 12.67 0.82
CA ASP A 201 14.73 11.92 1.10
C ASP A 201 13.59 12.86 1.52
N ASP A 202 12.40 12.66 0.94
CA ASP A 202 11.19 13.44 1.26
C ASP A 202 10.47 12.97 2.53
N LEU A 203 10.94 11.89 3.15
CA LEU A 203 10.38 11.19 4.32
C LEU A 203 8.92 10.72 4.14
N TRP A 204 8.37 10.84 2.94
CA TRP A 204 7.01 10.47 2.63
C TRP A 204 6.89 8.94 2.62
N ALA A 205 5.93 8.41 3.34
CA ALA A 205 5.64 6.98 3.39
C ALA A 205 4.15 6.70 3.53
N ALA A 206 3.69 5.58 2.97
CA ALA A 206 2.40 5.00 3.29
C ALA A 206 2.38 4.48 4.73
N HIS A 207 1.22 4.53 5.35
CA HIS A 207 0.99 4.07 6.71
C HIS A 207 -0.46 3.66 6.90
N TYR A 208 -0.71 2.70 7.77
CA TYR A 208 -2.07 2.27 8.09
C TYR A 208 -2.49 2.79 9.45
N LEU A 209 -3.63 3.47 9.51
CA LEU A 209 -4.27 3.90 10.75
C LEU A 209 -5.52 3.06 11.02
N LEU A 210 -5.75 2.69 12.29
CA LEU A 210 -7.02 2.13 12.73
C LEU A 210 -7.86 3.24 13.36
N VAL A 211 -8.96 3.62 12.72
CA VAL A 211 -9.89 4.63 13.21
C VAL A 211 -10.88 3.98 14.17
N THR A 212 -11.02 4.52 15.40
CA THR A 212 -11.87 3.93 16.46
C THR A 212 -12.90 4.89 17.03
N ALA A 213 -12.80 6.20 16.80
CA ALA A 213 -13.81 7.17 17.26
C ALA A 213 -13.82 8.45 16.43
N TYR A 214 -14.89 9.22 16.53
CA TYR A 214 -14.98 10.58 16.02
C TYR A 214 -15.73 11.51 16.99
N ASP A 215 -15.42 12.80 16.92
CA ASP A 215 -16.09 13.86 17.69
C ASP A 215 -16.29 15.10 16.82
N ASP A 216 -17.55 15.47 16.55
CA ASP A 216 -17.89 16.65 15.73
C ASP A 216 -17.71 17.98 16.44
N SER A 217 -17.61 17.99 17.76
CA SER A 217 -17.32 19.20 18.52
C SER A 217 -15.88 19.65 18.32
N THR A 218 -14.94 18.71 18.19
CA THR A 218 -13.53 19.00 17.90
C THR A 218 -13.16 18.80 16.43
N ARG A 219 -14.02 18.13 15.65
CA ARG A 219 -13.80 17.74 14.24
C ARG A 219 -12.58 16.83 14.08
N GLU A 220 -12.49 15.84 14.95
CA GLU A 220 -11.36 14.92 15.02
C GLU A 220 -11.81 13.47 15.02
N PHE A 221 -10.96 12.61 14.45
CA PHE A 221 -10.98 11.18 14.69
C PHE A 221 -10.01 10.81 15.81
N THR A 222 -10.28 9.68 16.47
CA THR A 222 -9.29 8.97 17.30
C THR A 222 -8.76 7.79 16.50
N VAL A 223 -7.45 7.66 16.43
CA VAL A 223 -6.76 6.63 15.66
C VAL A 223 -5.73 5.88 16.51
N GLN A 224 -5.58 4.59 16.23
CA GLN A 224 -4.39 3.83 16.64
C GLN A 224 -3.36 3.92 15.53
N ASP A 225 -2.18 4.42 15.87
CA ASP A 225 -1.07 4.55 14.96
C ASP A 225 0.07 3.67 15.47
N SER A 226 0.29 2.52 14.84
CA SER A 226 1.28 1.54 15.28
C SER A 226 2.73 2.07 15.26
N TYR A 227 2.98 3.20 14.59
CA TYR A 227 4.28 3.86 14.53
C TYR A 227 4.43 4.98 15.57
N HIS A 228 3.38 5.79 15.76
CA HIS A 228 3.44 7.01 16.59
C HIS A 228 2.79 6.87 17.98
N GLY A 229 1.80 5.99 18.16
CA GLY A 229 1.16 5.77 19.46
C GLY A 229 -0.33 5.42 19.43
N ALA A 230 -0.86 5.15 20.62
CA ALA A 230 -2.28 4.85 20.84
C ALA A 230 -3.14 6.11 20.95
N ASP A 231 -4.41 5.99 20.59
CA ASP A 231 -5.47 7.00 20.81
C ASP A 231 -5.13 8.43 20.36
N LEU A 232 -4.38 8.56 19.26
CA LEU A 232 -4.00 9.86 18.72
C LEU A 232 -5.22 10.57 18.14
N LYS A 233 -5.23 11.91 18.24
CA LYS A 233 -6.25 12.76 17.62
C LYS A 233 -5.76 13.29 16.29
N ILE A 234 -6.57 13.13 15.26
CA ILE A 234 -6.32 13.66 13.91
C ILE A 234 -7.54 14.44 13.44
N SER A 235 -7.34 15.68 12.99
CA SER A 235 -8.46 16.48 12.46
C SER A 235 -9.02 15.85 11.18
N TYR A 236 -10.31 16.05 10.91
CA TYR A 236 -10.95 15.57 9.67
C TYR A 236 -10.22 16.06 8.41
N ALA A 237 -9.76 17.31 8.41
CA ALA A 237 -9.05 17.90 7.28
C ALA A 237 -7.66 17.27 7.08
N GLN A 238 -6.94 17.00 8.18
CA GLN A 238 -5.64 16.35 8.11
C GLN A 238 -5.78 14.91 7.59
N LEU A 239 -6.75 14.14 8.13
CA LEU A 239 -6.98 12.78 7.65
C LEU A 239 -7.34 12.78 6.15
N GLU A 240 -8.24 13.66 5.71
CA GLU A 240 -8.63 13.73 4.30
C GLU A 240 -7.44 14.04 3.37
N ALA A 241 -6.56 14.94 3.78
CA ALA A 241 -5.34 15.28 3.04
C ALA A 241 -4.34 14.11 2.99
N ASP A 242 -4.12 13.41 4.11
CA ASP A 242 -3.18 12.29 4.18
C ASP A 242 -3.74 11.02 3.54
N TRP A 243 -5.06 10.90 3.42
CA TRP A 243 -5.75 9.75 2.85
C TRP A 243 -5.88 9.81 1.32
N LYS A 244 -5.97 11.04 0.77
CA LYS A 244 -6.09 11.30 -0.67
C LYS A 244 -5.03 10.58 -1.52
N PRO A 245 -3.73 10.56 -1.16
CA PRO A 245 -2.71 9.89 -1.97
C PRO A 245 -2.94 8.39 -2.22
N PHE A 246 -3.76 7.74 -1.40
CA PHE A 246 -4.12 6.32 -1.51
C PHE A 246 -5.54 6.10 -2.01
N ASN A 247 -6.04 7.04 -2.83
CA ASN A 247 -7.39 7.01 -3.42
C ASN A 247 -8.49 6.81 -2.36
N ASN A 248 -8.25 7.33 -1.14
CA ASN A 248 -9.14 7.19 0.01
C ASN A 248 -9.55 5.72 0.25
N VAL A 249 -8.58 4.79 0.22
CA VAL A 249 -8.82 3.37 0.49
C VAL A 249 -9.15 3.10 1.96
N TYR A 250 -10.21 2.34 2.20
CA TYR A 250 -10.58 1.87 3.55
C TYR A 250 -10.82 0.38 3.55
N LEU A 251 -10.52 -0.25 4.67
CA LEU A 251 -10.75 -1.65 4.94
C LEU A 251 -11.70 -1.80 6.13
N LEU A 252 -12.61 -2.76 6.01
CA LEU A 252 -13.66 -3.04 6.97
C LEU A 252 -13.62 -4.53 7.32
N THR A 253 -13.36 -4.83 8.59
CA THR A 253 -13.49 -6.19 9.13
C THR A 253 -14.86 -6.33 9.77
N TYR A 254 -15.51 -7.48 9.61
CA TYR A 254 -16.82 -7.76 10.20
C TYR A 254 -17.06 -9.28 10.30
N PHE A 255 -17.98 -9.68 11.17
CA PHE A 255 -18.43 -11.07 11.17
C PHE A 255 -19.43 -11.33 10.03
N PRO A 256 -19.37 -12.49 9.34
CA PRO A 256 -20.25 -12.80 8.20
C PRO A 256 -21.76 -12.62 8.48
N GLN A 257 -22.25 -12.86 9.70
CA GLN A 257 -23.66 -12.64 10.03
C GLN A 257 -24.14 -11.18 9.95
N PHE A 258 -23.20 -10.21 9.91
CA PHE A 258 -23.51 -8.79 9.80
C PHE A 258 -23.33 -8.24 8.37
N GLU A 259 -23.13 -9.10 7.37
CA GLU A 259 -22.89 -8.68 5.99
C GLU A 259 -24.00 -7.76 5.42
N GLU A 260 -25.28 -8.06 5.71
CA GLU A 260 -26.40 -7.23 5.24
C GLU A 260 -26.44 -5.84 5.87
N GLU A 261 -25.97 -5.70 7.12
CA GLU A 261 -25.80 -4.40 7.75
C GLU A 261 -24.68 -3.62 7.05
N VAL A 262 -23.53 -4.25 6.82
CA VAL A 262 -22.40 -3.64 6.11
C VAL A 262 -22.79 -3.21 4.70
N LYS A 263 -23.50 -4.07 3.95
CA LYS A 263 -24.09 -3.73 2.64
C LYS A 263 -24.95 -2.47 2.72
N THR A 264 -25.80 -2.38 3.75
CA THR A 264 -26.66 -1.21 3.95
C THR A 264 -25.83 0.04 4.24
N LEU A 265 -24.80 -0.05 5.08
CA LEU A 265 -23.93 1.07 5.45
C LEU A 265 -23.13 1.62 4.25
N LEU A 266 -22.64 0.74 3.37
CA LEU A 266 -21.91 1.12 2.15
C LEU A 266 -22.86 1.52 0.99
N GLY A 267 -24.10 1.04 1.00
CA GLY A 267 -25.04 1.28 -0.09
C GLY A 267 -24.48 0.76 -1.43
N SER A 268 -24.48 1.61 -2.46
CA SER A 268 -23.91 1.25 -3.77
C SER A 268 -22.42 0.93 -3.73
N ASP A 269 -21.67 1.47 -2.76
CA ASP A 269 -20.24 1.19 -2.63
C ASP A 269 -19.95 -0.24 -2.14
N TRP A 270 -20.98 -0.98 -1.70
CA TRP A 270 -20.83 -2.41 -1.46
C TRP A 270 -20.40 -3.14 -2.73
N ASP A 271 -20.94 -2.82 -3.90
CA ASP A 271 -20.45 -3.43 -5.14
C ASP A 271 -19.12 -2.76 -5.54
N PRO A 272 -18.02 -3.50 -5.70
CA PRO A 272 -16.73 -2.90 -6.01
C PRO A 272 -16.70 -2.22 -7.39
N GLY A 273 -17.51 -2.70 -8.35
CA GLY A 273 -17.67 -2.07 -9.66
C GLY A 273 -18.38 -0.72 -9.57
N LEU A 274 -19.52 -0.66 -8.88
CA LEU A 274 -20.26 0.59 -8.65
C LEU A 274 -19.45 1.58 -7.81
N ASN A 275 -18.73 1.11 -6.79
CA ASN A 275 -17.78 1.93 -6.03
C ASN A 275 -16.74 2.56 -6.97
N ARG A 276 -16.03 1.75 -7.75
CA ARG A 276 -15.01 2.24 -8.68
C ARG A 276 -15.57 3.16 -9.76
N GLN A 277 -16.80 2.93 -10.23
CA GLN A 277 -17.46 3.82 -11.19
C GLN A 277 -17.75 5.20 -10.58
N ARG A 278 -18.29 5.24 -9.36
CA ARG A 278 -18.54 6.50 -8.62
C ARG A 278 -17.23 7.26 -8.40
N VAL A 279 -16.19 6.56 -7.95
CA VAL A 279 -14.89 7.16 -7.64
C VAL A 279 -14.18 7.63 -8.91
N LEU A 280 -14.28 6.89 -10.01
CA LEU A 280 -13.77 7.32 -11.31
C LEU A 280 -14.46 8.61 -11.79
N ALA A 281 -15.79 8.69 -11.71
CA ALA A 281 -16.54 9.88 -12.10
C ALA A 281 -16.16 11.10 -11.24
N HIS A 282 -15.95 10.88 -9.94
CA HIS A 282 -15.45 11.93 -9.06
C HIS A 282 -14.02 12.36 -9.42
N ALA A 283 -13.10 11.43 -9.63
CA ALA A 283 -11.73 11.72 -10.03
C ALA A 283 -11.66 12.48 -11.37
N GLU A 284 -12.52 12.14 -12.34
CA GLU A 284 -12.66 12.87 -13.61
C GLU A 284 -13.07 14.34 -13.40
N SER A 285 -13.95 14.60 -12.43
CA SER A 285 -14.33 15.97 -12.06
C SER A 285 -13.17 16.75 -11.43
N LEU A 286 -12.32 16.08 -10.64
CA LEU A 286 -11.16 16.70 -9.98
C LEU A 286 -10.07 17.09 -11.00
N ILE A 287 -9.72 16.18 -11.91
CA ILE A 287 -8.66 16.45 -12.92
C ILE A 287 -9.05 17.53 -13.94
N SER A 288 -10.35 17.85 -14.04
CA SER A 288 -10.86 18.94 -14.87
C SER A 288 -10.66 20.32 -14.23
N ALA A 289 -10.33 20.37 -12.94
CA ALA A 289 -10.07 21.62 -12.23
C ALA A 289 -8.63 22.11 -12.47
N PRO A 290 -8.39 23.43 -12.59
CA PRO A 290 -7.03 23.98 -12.68
C PRO A 290 -6.13 23.68 -11.46
N SER A 291 -6.74 23.29 -10.33
CA SER A 291 -6.06 22.95 -9.08
C SER A 291 -5.70 21.46 -8.97
N ALA A 292 -5.98 20.64 -9.98
CA ALA A 292 -5.69 19.22 -9.96
C ALA A 292 -4.19 18.96 -9.72
N ASP A 293 -3.89 18.20 -8.68
CA ASP A 293 -2.52 17.87 -8.30
C ASP A 293 -2.11 16.47 -8.80
N ALA A 294 -0.86 16.08 -8.51
CA ALA A 294 -0.33 14.79 -8.93
C ALA A 294 -1.15 13.60 -8.40
N PHE A 295 -1.73 13.71 -7.19
CA PHE A 295 -2.53 12.64 -6.60
C PHE A 295 -3.93 12.54 -7.23
N ASP A 296 -4.54 13.65 -7.64
CA ASP A 296 -5.79 13.63 -8.41
C ASP A 296 -5.62 12.84 -9.71
N TRP A 297 -4.55 13.14 -10.46
CA TRP A 297 -4.21 12.42 -11.69
C TRP A 297 -3.84 10.96 -11.43
N PHE A 298 -3.10 10.68 -10.36
CA PHE A 298 -2.73 9.31 -10.01
C PHE A 298 -3.95 8.47 -9.65
N ASN A 299 -4.85 9.01 -8.82
CA ASN A 299 -6.09 8.35 -8.43
C ASN A 299 -7.01 8.13 -9.63
N TYR A 300 -7.11 9.09 -10.54
CA TYR A 300 -7.83 8.92 -11.80
C TYR A 300 -7.26 7.73 -12.59
N GLY A 301 -5.93 7.65 -12.76
CA GLY A 301 -5.26 6.52 -13.38
C GLY A 301 -5.55 5.18 -12.70
N SER A 302 -5.49 5.13 -11.36
CA SER A 302 -5.75 3.91 -10.58
C SER A 302 -7.19 3.40 -10.71
N ASN A 303 -8.16 4.30 -10.85
CA ASN A 303 -9.54 3.89 -11.11
C ASN A 303 -9.75 3.44 -12.57
N LEU A 304 -9.01 4.01 -13.54
CA LEU A 304 -9.02 3.55 -14.93
C LEU A 304 -8.40 2.15 -15.09
N VAL A 305 -7.33 1.85 -14.36
CA VAL A 305 -6.71 0.50 -14.33
C VAL A 305 -7.71 -0.56 -13.91
N TYR A 306 -8.57 -0.27 -12.92
CA TYR A 306 -9.61 -1.21 -12.47
C TYR A 306 -10.58 -1.61 -13.61
N PHE A 307 -10.86 -0.70 -14.54
CA PHE A 307 -11.70 -0.96 -15.72
C PHE A 307 -10.90 -1.35 -16.96
N GLU A 308 -9.62 -1.70 -16.80
CA GLU A 308 -8.72 -2.11 -17.90
C GLU A 308 -8.57 -1.03 -18.99
N ARG A 309 -8.84 0.23 -18.66
CA ARG A 309 -8.67 1.40 -19.56
C ARG A 309 -7.21 1.86 -19.56
N TYR A 310 -6.31 0.95 -19.92
CA TYR A 310 -4.88 1.09 -19.69
C TYR A 310 -4.25 2.28 -20.42
N ASP A 311 -4.63 2.55 -21.67
CA ASP A 311 -4.09 3.68 -22.44
C ASP A 311 -4.43 5.03 -21.80
N GLU A 312 -5.63 5.15 -21.25
CA GLU A 312 -6.07 6.34 -20.53
C GLU A 312 -5.38 6.44 -19.17
N ALA A 313 -5.26 5.32 -18.46
CA ALA A 313 -4.55 5.26 -17.19
C ALA A 313 -3.08 5.67 -17.34
N ALA A 314 -2.40 5.18 -18.39
CA ALA A 314 -1.01 5.54 -18.68
C ALA A 314 -0.85 7.06 -18.85
N ARG A 315 -1.75 7.71 -19.60
CA ARG A 315 -1.73 9.18 -19.75
C ARG A 315 -1.99 9.93 -18.44
N ALA A 316 -2.90 9.41 -17.60
CA ALA A 316 -3.15 10.00 -16.29
C ALA A 316 -1.89 9.91 -15.40
N TYR A 317 -1.23 8.75 -15.40
CA TYR A 317 0.01 8.55 -14.67
C TYR A 317 1.19 9.37 -15.23
N ASP A 318 1.26 9.56 -16.55
CA ASP A 318 2.23 10.48 -17.15
C ASP A 318 2.06 11.89 -16.55
N LYS A 319 0.81 12.36 -16.48
CA LYS A 319 0.52 13.68 -15.94
C LYS A 319 0.84 13.78 -14.45
N ALA A 320 0.52 12.75 -13.67
CA ALA A 320 0.91 12.68 -12.26
C ALA A 320 2.44 12.76 -12.08
N ARG A 321 3.20 12.00 -12.88
CA ARG A 321 4.67 12.00 -12.85
C ARG A 321 5.26 13.35 -13.30
N GLU A 322 4.64 14.03 -14.26
CA GLU A 322 5.02 15.37 -14.71
C GLU A 322 4.84 16.43 -13.60
N LEU A 323 3.74 16.34 -12.84
CA LEU A 323 3.46 17.24 -11.71
C LEU A 323 4.35 16.97 -10.48
N GLY A 324 4.97 15.78 -10.43
CA GLY A 324 5.87 15.35 -9.36
C GLY A 324 5.19 14.43 -8.36
N LEU A 325 5.83 13.30 -8.07
CA LEU A 325 5.36 12.31 -7.12
C LEU A 325 6.39 12.10 -6.01
N PRO A 326 5.96 11.68 -4.81
CA PRO A 326 6.89 11.29 -3.75
C PRO A 326 7.84 10.18 -4.18
N LEU A 327 9.05 10.18 -3.64
CA LEU A 327 10.14 9.28 -4.00
C LEU A 327 9.75 7.81 -3.87
N ARG A 328 8.93 7.47 -2.86
CA ARG A 328 8.48 6.09 -2.58
C ARG A 328 7.13 5.73 -3.18
N MET A 329 6.57 6.53 -4.09
CA MET A 329 5.22 6.27 -4.63
C MET A 329 5.04 4.81 -5.11
N PHE A 330 6.00 4.31 -5.88
CA PHE A 330 5.96 2.94 -6.45
C PHE A 330 6.47 1.85 -5.51
N ARG A 331 6.74 2.17 -4.24
CA ARG A 331 6.84 1.15 -3.18
C ARG A 331 5.46 0.61 -2.80
N TYR A 332 4.43 1.44 -2.93
CA TYR A 332 3.09 1.16 -2.40
C TYR A 332 2.03 1.06 -3.51
N GLN A 333 2.25 1.65 -4.68
CA GLN A 333 1.25 1.73 -5.73
C GLN A 333 1.80 1.30 -7.10
N PHE A 334 1.29 0.17 -7.60
CA PHE A 334 1.83 -0.53 -8.77
C PHE A 334 0.98 -0.40 -10.04
N GLY A 335 -0.18 0.26 -9.97
CA GLY A 335 -1.06 0.52 -11.12
C GLY A 335 -0.37 1.07 -12.38
N PRO A 336 0.64 1.98 -12.26
CA PRO A 336 1.42 2.44 -13.39
C PRO A 336 2.12 1.31 -14.17
N PHE A 337 2.65 0.28 -13.49
CA PHE A 337 3.30 -0.84 -14.16
C PHE A 337 2.33 -1.61 -15.05
N LEU A 338 1.13 -1.90 -14.54
CA LEU A 338 0.04 -2.54 -15.29
C LEU A 338 -0.33 -1.70 -16.51
N ALA A 339 -0.56 -0.39 -16.30
CA ALA A 339 -0.98 0.52 -17.36
C ALA A 339 0.05 0.58 -18.50
N TYR A 340 1.34 0.75 -18.18
CA TYR A 340 2.38 0.80 -19.22
C TYR A 340 2.58 -0.55 -19.91
N PHE A 341 2.49 -1.67 -19.18
CA PHE A 341 2.58 -2.99 -19.78
C PHE A 341 1.46 -3.22 -20.80
N HIS A 342 0.19 -2.99 -20.42
CA HIS A 342 -0.95 -3.27 -21.30
C HIS A 342 -1.16 -2.24 -22.41
N SER A 343 -0.63 -1.02 -22.25
CA SER A 343 -0.64 0.03 -23.29
C SER A 343 0.55 -0.06 -24.25
N ASN A 344 1.32 -1.15 -24.21
CA ASN A 344 2.51 -1.37 -25.03
C ASN A 344 3.57 -0.26 -24.90
N ARG A 345 3.71 0.33 -23.71
CA ARG A 345 4.72 1.33 -23.36
C ARG A 345 5.84 0.70 -22.55
N ASN A 346 6.56 -0.23 -23.19
CA ASN A 346 7.55 -1.06 -22.50
C ASN A 346 8.75 -0.25 -21.97
N GLU A 347 9.17 0.78 -22.70
CA GLU A 347 10.28 1.64 -22.28
C GLU A 347 9.96 2.40 -20.97
N ASP A 348 8.73 2.90 -20.83
CA ASP A 348 8.26 3.51 -19.58
C ASP A 348 8.16 2.51 -18.44
N LEU A 349 7.68 1.29 -18.72
CA LEU A 349 7.63 0.21 -17.74
C LEU A 349 9.03 -0.09 -17.20
N LEU A 350 10.01 -0.33 -18.08
CA LEU A 350 11.38 -0.64 -17.69
C LEU A 350 12.05 0.53 -16.96
N THR A 351 11.85 1.76 -17.45
CA THR A 351 12.35 2.97 -16.77
C THR A 351 11.81 3.10 -15.36
N LEU A 352 10.49 2.90 -15.17
CA LEU A 352 9.85 3.10 -13.88
C LEU A 352 10.13 1.95 -12.89
N THR A 353 10.20 0.72 -13.38
CA THR A 353 10.55 -0.43 -12.55
C THR A 353 12.02 -0.38 -12.13
N ASP A 354 12.94 0.05 -13.00
CA ASP A 354 14.35 0.26 -12.62
C ASP A 354 14.49 1.35 -11.54
N TYR A 355 13.78 2.47 -11.71
CA TYR A 355 13.68 3.50 -10.67
C TYR A 355 13.18 2.93 -9.34
N ALA A 356 12.04 2.21 -9.36
CA ALA A 356 11.41 1.66 -8.17
C ALA A 356 12.30 0.64 -7.45
N ARG A 357 13.02 -0.23 -8.18
CA ARG A 357 14.06 -1.13 -7.63
C ARG A 357 15.24 -0.37 -7.03
N GLY A 358 15.62 0.77 -7.62
CA GLY A 358 16.64 1.65 -7.08
C GLY A 358 16.29 2.18 -5.70
N VAL A 359 15.02 2.55 -5.51
CA VAL A 359 14.42 3.04 -4.26
C VAL A 359 14.17 1.92 -3.25
N THR A 360 13.60 0.79 -3.70
CA THR A 360 13.22 -0.36 -2.88
C THR A 360 13.56 -1.65 -3.62
N GLU A 361 14.76 -2.19 -3.35
CA GLU A 361 15.23 -3.39 -4.05
C GLU A 361 14.44 -4.65 -3.66
N MET A 362 13.79 -4.65 -2.51
CA MET A 362 13.06 -5.80 -1.97
C MET A 362 11.55 -5.68 -2.19
N SER A 363 11.09 -5.12 -3.31
CA SER A 363 9.67 -5.17 -3.73
C SER A 363 9.48 -6.23 -4.81
N GLU A 364 8.74 -7.28 -4.48
CA GLU A 364 8.40 -8.37 -5.37
C GLU A 364 7.58 -7.92 -6.57
N GLU A 365 6.65 -6.96 -6.40
CA GLU A 365 5.82 -6.45 -7.49
C GLU A 365 6.70 -5.75 -8.51
N THR A 366 7.67 -4.96 -8.05
CA THR A 366 8.59 -4.26 -8.94
C THR A 366 9.44 -5.24 -9.73
N TRP A 367 9.94 -6.31 -9.11
CA TRP A 367 10.68 -7.37 -9.81
C TRP A 367 9.81 -8.16 -10.79
N LEU A 368 8.56 -8.45 -10.41
CA LEU A 368 7.59 -9.13 -11.27
C LEU A 368 7.35 -8.34 -12.57
N TRP A 369 7.07 -7.05 -12.43
CA TRP A 369 6.80 -6.16 -13.56
C TRP A 369 8.04 -5.83 -14.38
N TYR A 370 9.22 -5.74 -13.75
CA TYR A 370 10.49 -5.64 -14.47
C TYR A 370 10.72 -6.87 -15.34
N GLY A 371 10.47 -8.07 -14.81
CA GLY A 371 10.57 -9.31 -15.58
C GLY A 371 9.61 -9.36 -16.77
N PHE A 372 8.38 -8.88 -16.60
CA PHE A 372 7.43 -8.73 -17.71
C PHE A 372 7.90 -7.72 -18.78
N GLY A 373 8.57 -6.64 -18.38
CA GLY A 373 9.22 -5.71 -19.30
C GLY A 373 10.33 -6.38 -20.12
N LEU A 374 11.23 -7.11 -19.45
CA LEU A 374 12.33 -7.84 -20.10
C LEU A 374 11.81 -8.93 -21.05
N TYR A 375 10.78 -9.66 -20.63
CA TYR A 375 10.12 -10.66 -21.46
C TYR A 375 9.61 -10.07 -22.78
N ARG A 376 9.00 -8.88 -22.73
CA ARG A 376 8.51 -8.20 -23.93
C ARG A 376 9.64 -7.71 -24.85
N ASP A 377 10.78 -7.34 -24.30
CA ASP A 377 11.99 -7.01 -25.07
C ASP A 377 12.72 -8.24 -25.62
N GLY A 378 12.26 -9.45 -25.27
CA GLY A 378 12.86 -10.72 -25.70
C GLY A 378 14.06 -11.17 -24.87
N ASP A 379 14.36 -10.51 -23.74
CA ASP A 379 15.37 -10.95 -22.78
C ASP A 379 14.75 -11.95 -21.78
N TYR A 380 14.57 -13.19 -22.26
CA TYR A 380 13.95 -14.26 -21.48
C TYR A 380 14.81 -14.70 -20.29
N ASP A 381 16.15 -14.69 -20.42
CA ASP A 381 17.07 -15.02 -19.33
C ASP A 381 17.01 -13.97 -18.21
N GLY A 382 16.93 -12.69 -18.58
CA GLY A 382 16.74 -11.59 -17.65
C GLY A 382 15.38 -11.65 -16.96
N ALA A 383 14.30 -11.92 -17.72
CA ALA A 383 12.96 -12.08 -17.19
C ALA A 383 12.87 -13.20 -16.14
N LEU A 384 13.45 -14.37 -16.45
CA LEU A 384 13.51 -15.50 -15.51
C LEU A 384 14.19 -15.13 -14.19
N LYS A 385 15.34 -14.45 -14.25
CA LYS A 385 16.07 -14.00 -13.05
C LYS A 385 15.26 -13.00 -12.24
N ALA A 386 14.55 -12.10 -12.91
CA ALA A 386 13.69 -11.12 -12.25
C ALA A 386 12.53 -11.79 -11.51
N TRP A 387 11.86 -12.75 -12.14
CA TRP A 387 10.77 -13.50 -11.52
C TRP A 387 11.23 -14.43 -10.39
N GLN A 388 12.40 -15.04 -10.52
CA GLN A 388 13.03 -15.78 -9.40
C GLN A 388 13.31 -14.88 -8.21
N LYS A 389 13.75 -13.63 -8.45
CA LYS A 389 13.95 -12.65 -7.38
C LYS A 389 12.63 -12.23 -6.74
N ALA A 390 11.57 -11.99 -7.52
CA ALA A 390 10.23 -11.72 -6.99
C ALA A 390 9.72 -12.87 -6.09
N ASP A 391 9.78 -14.12 -6.56
CA ASP A 391 9.39 -15.32 -5.79
C ASP A 391 10.23 -15.47 -4.50
N SER A 392 11.52 -15.13 -4.53
CA SER A 392 12.38 -15.19 -3.34
C SER A 392 12.05 -14.16 -2.25
N ILE A 393 11.39 -13.04 -2.60
CA ILE A 393 11.01 -11.98 -1.66
C ILE A 393 9.72 -12.37 -0.95
N ASN A 394 8.71 -12.83 -1.69
CA ASN A 394 7.41 -13.21 -1.13
C ASN A 394 6.86 -14.49 -1.78
N PRO A 395 7.34 -15.67 -1.35
CA PRO A 395 6.93 -16.94 -1.95
C PRO A 395 5.50 -17.36 -1.58
N ASN A 396 4.86 -16.72 -0.61
CA ASN A 396 3.57 -17.15 -0.04
C ASN A 396 2.37 -16.48 -0.70
N PHE A 397 2.52 -15.23 -1.14
CA PHE A 397 1.43 -14.44 -1.72
C PHE A 397 1.54 -14.34 -3.25
N PHE A 398 2.77 -14.24 -3.77
CA PHE A 398 3.05 -14.15 -5.20
C PHE A 398 3.41 -15.47 -5.86
N GLU A 399 3.28 -16.59 -5.12
CA GLU A 399 3.56 -17.96 -5.59
C GLU A 399 2.98 -18.21 -6.99
N ASP A 400 1.73 -17.78 -7.18
CA ASP A 400 1.00 -17.99 -8.41
C ASP A 400 1.41 -17.06 -9.56
N GLN A 401 1.86 -15.83 -9.30
CA GLN A 401 2.13 -14.88 -10.37
C GLN A 401 3.55 -15.03 -10.91
N ALA A 402 4.56 -15.04 -10.04
CA ALA A 402 5.95 -15.15 -10.45
C ALA A 402 6.24 -16.52 -11.05
N ARG A 403 5.71 -17.61 -10.48
CA ARG A 403 5.93 -18.96 -11.02
C ARG A 403 5.23 -19.20 -12.35
N LYS A 404 3.97 -18.76 -12.50
CA LYS A 404 3.29 -18.79 -13.81
C LYS A 404 4.00 -17.92 -14.84
N ALA A 405 4.60 -16.81 -14.44
CA ALA A 405 5.41 -16.00 -15.35
C ALA A 405 6.67 -16.75 -15.79
N MET A 406 7.37 -17.44 -14.88
CA MET A 406 8.53 -18.28 -15.22
C MET A 406 8.22 -19.40 -16.22
N GLU A 407 7.00 -19.96 -16.21
CA GLU A 407 6.55 -20.95 -17.20
C GLU A 407 6.46 -20.38 -18.64
N LEU A 408 6.43 -19.06 -18.82
CA LEU A 408 6.40 -18.44 -20.16
C LEU A 408 7.75 -18.54 -20.90
N VAL A 409 8.84 -18.82 -20.18
CA VAL A 409 10.22 -18.79 -20.69
C VAL A 409 11.00 -20.09 -20.47
N GLN A 410 10.37 -21.08 -19.84
CA GLN A 410 10.89 -22.44 -19.65
C GLN A 410 10.28 -23.37 -20.70
#